data_AF-A0A1L0DL86-F1
#
_entry.id   AF-A0A1L0DL86-F1
#
_cell.length_a   1.000
_cell.length_b   1.000
_cell.length_c   1.000
_cell.angle_alpha   90.00
_cell.angle_beta   90.00
_cell.angle_gamma   90.00
#
_symmetry.space_group_name_H-M   'P 1'
#
loop_
_entity.id
_entity.type
_entity.pdbx_description
1 polymer ?
#
loop_
_entity_poly.entity_id
_entity_poly.type
_entity_poly.pdbx_seq_one_letter_code
_entity_poly.pdbx_strand_id
1 'polypeptide(L)'
;MCSLSTNFKKRLHCRNLVVSIPVNPYLFALNDQQGQGFRFKSELGEVRYKVDTSEVLWSIDDLPGSKKTVRMMAELQLENCNNIDPQMIQAVLAHNLKSEMGEEAEESTLAELDKYYGVHGVNRSAFGELHKRARGTFVSNDIRVGFEIPLMTYSGLRVTYLRVDEDVLKYTCFPWVRYLTQTSISQQNTMSGYRFRMGPGSFEVV
;
A
#
# COMPACT_ATOMS: atom_id res chain seq x y z
N MET A 1 -2.54 14.97 3.25
CA MET A 1 -3.06 14.39 4.53
C MET A 1 -3.99 13.21 4.22
N CYS A 2 -3.80 12.05 4.82
CA CYS A 2 -4.67 10.87 4.68
C CYS A 2 -5.62 10.79 5.89
N SER A 3 -6.93 10.66 5.64
CA SER A 3 -7.94 10.49 6.69
C SER A 3 -8.71 9.20 6.45
N LEU A 4 -8.84 8.39 7.49
CA LEU A 4 -9.58 7.14 7.46
C LEU A 4 -10.71 7.21 8.48
N SER A 5 -11.93 6.88 8.04
CA SER A 5 -13.11 6.84 8.90
C SER A 5 -13.76 5.47 8.86
N THR A 6 -14.14 4.96 10.04
CA THR A 6 -14.78 3.67 10.19
C THR A 6 -16.30 3.79 10.21
N ASN A 7 -16.99 2.95 9.43
CA ASN A 7 -18.45 2.90 9.35
C ASN A 7 -18.97 1.49 9.67
N PHE A 8 -18.82 1.07 10.92
CA PHE A 8 -19.38 -0.18 11.43
C PHE A 8 -19.73 -0.03 12.92
N LYS A 9 -20.27 -1.06 13.57
CA LYS A 9 -20.74 -0.97 14.96
C LYS A 9 -19.55 -0.81 15.92
N LYS A 10 -19.69 0.04 16.95
CA LYS A 10 -18.65 0.32 17.96
C LYS A 10 -18.07 -0.93 18.66
N ARG A 11 -18.88 -1.98 18.82
CA ARG A 11 -18.45 -3.26 19.44
C ARG A 11 -17.56 -4.12 18.55
N LEU A 12 -17.51 -3.80 17.25
CA LEU A 12 -16.69 -4.51 16.28
C LEU A 12 -15.36 -3.78 16.16
N HIS A 13 -14.34 -4.55 15.86
CA HIS A 13 -12.96 -4.10 15.79
C HIS A 13 -12.39 -4.53 14.44
N CYS A 14 -11.77 -3.59 13.74
CA CYS A 14 -11.01 -3.84 12.54
C CYS A 14 -9.56 -4.12 12.94
N ARG A 15 -9.08 -5.32 12.64
CA ARG A 15 -7.74 -5.81 12.96
C ARG A 15 -6.86 -5.82 11.73
N ASN A 16 -5.55 -5.72 11.95
CA ASN A 16 -4.51 -5.83 10.92
C ASN A 16 -4.80 -4.92 9.72
N LEU A 17 -5.24 -3.68 10.00
CA LEU A 17 -5.51 -2.70 8.98
C LEU A 17 -4.20 -2.21 8.40
N VAL A 18 -3.99 -2.40 7.10
CA VAL A 18 -2.81 -1.94 6.37
C VAL A 18 -3.27 -1.12 5.19
N VAL A 19 -2.96 0.17 5.20
CA VAL A 19 -3.18 1.07 4.06
C VAL A 19 -1.86 1.20 3.31
N SER A 20 -1.81 0.74 2.07
CA SER A 20 -0.66 0.89 1.17
C SER A 20 -0.94 2.02 0.19
N ILE A 21 -0.15 3.09 0.28
CA ILE A 21 -0.23 4.27 -0.58
C ILE A 21 0.97 4.23 -1.54
N PRO A 22 0.75 4.01 -2.85
CA PRO A 22 1.84 3.98 -3.80
C PRO A 22 2.43 5.38 -4.00
N VAL A 23 3.76 5.45 -4.01
CA VAL A 23 4.52 6.66 -4.32
C VAL A 23 5.08 6.48 -5.71
N ASN A 24 4.58 7.23 -6.68
CA ASN A 24 4.96 7.06 -8.07
C ASN A 24 6.44 7.46 -8.28
N PRO A 25 7.32 6.51 -8.67
CA PRO A 25 8.74 6.80 -8.81
C PRO A 25 9.08 7.65 -10.05
N TYR A 26 8.13 7.86 -10.96
CA TYR A 26 8.26 8.78 -12.09
C TYR A 26 7.90 10.23 -11.72
N LEU A 27 7.05 10.43 -10.71
CA LEU A 27 6.70 11.77 -10.20
C LEU A 27 7.71 12.26 -9.17
N PHE A 28 8.25 11.34 -8.37
CA PHE A 28 9.10 11.67 -7.24
C PHE A 28 10.47 11.01 -7.45
N ALA A 29 11.47 11.79 -7.85
CA ALA A 29 12.85 11.35 -7.85
C ALA A 29 13.34 11.29 -6.40
N LEU A 30 13.46 10.08 -5.87
CA LEU A 30 13.96 9.86 -4.52
C LEU A 30 15.47 9.64 -4.58
N ASN A 31 16.22 10.36 -3.76
CA ASN A 31 17.65 10.18 -3.62
C ASN A 31 18.01 9.62 -2.24
N ASP A 32 19.11 8.87 -2.20
CA ASP A 32 19.63 8.16 -1.03
C ASP A 32 20.38 9.08 -0.03
N GLN A 33 20.23 10.40 -0.15
CA GLN A 33 20.90 11.32 0.78
C GLN A 33 20.32 11.13 2.18
N GLN A 34 21.19 10.59 3.06
CA GLN A 34 20.88 10.09 4.39
C GLN A 34 19.98 11.04 5.19
N GLY A 35 18.71 10.66 5.35
CA GLY A 35 17.86 11.14 6.44
C GLY A 35 16.82 12.21 6.14
N GLN A 36 16.63 12.65 4.89
CA GLN A 36 15.68 13.74 4.59
C GLN A 36 14.56 13.43 3.58
N GLY A 37 14.33 12.17 3.22
CA GLY A 37 13.29 11.83 2.24
C GLY A 37 11.86 11.98 2.78
N PHE A 38 11.52 11.24 3.83
CA PHE A 38 10.14 11.15 4.32
C PHE A 38 10.01 11.52 5.79
N ARG A 39 9.03 12.36 6.12
CA ARG A 39 8.59 12.65 7.48
C ARG A 39 7.15 12.17 7.67
N PHE A 40 6.94 11.31 8.66
CA PHE A 40 5.62 10.73 8.94
C PHE A 40 5.11 11.20 10.30
N LYS A 41 3.79 11.44 10.37
CA LYS A 41 3.06 11.69 11.61
C LYS A 41 1.71 10.99 11.54
N SER A 42 1.51 9.97 12.36
CA SER A 42 0.24 9.25 12.49
C SER A 42 -0.39 9.52 13.86
N GLU A 43 -1.72 9.59 13.91
CA GLU A 43 -2.45 9.62 15.18
C GLU A 43 -2.53 8.23 15.84
N LEU A 44 -2.56 7.18 15.01
CA LEU A 44 -2.65 5.78 15.43
C LEU A 44 -1.87 4.91 14.44
N GLY A 45 -1.22 3.87 14.95
CA GLY A 45 -0.47 2.92 14.15
C GLY A 45 0.87 3.48 13.68
N GLU A 46 1.59 2.66 12.91
CA GLU A 46 2.93 2.94 12.42
C GLU A 46 2.92 3.19 10.92
N VAL A 47 3.81 4.06 10.45
CA VAL A 47 3.97 4.37 9.03
C VAL A 47 5.41 4.06 8.61
N ARG A 48 5.57 3.30 7.54
CA ARG A 48 6.88 2.93 6.98
C ARG A 48 6.87 3.11 5.48
N TYR A 49 8.00 3.53 4.90
CA TYR A 49 8.19 3.53 3.45
C TYR A 49 8.91 2.26 3.01
N LYS A 50 8.34 1.56 2.04
CA LYS A 50 8.93 0.39 1.40
C LYS A 50 9.52 0.79 0.06
N VAL A 51 10.85 0.81 -0.03
CA VAL A 51 11.60 1.23 -1.22
C VAL A 51 11.35 0.29 -2.40
N ASP A 52 11.37 -1.03 -2.15
CA ASP A 52 11.27 -2.07 -3.18
C ASP A 52 10.01 -1.97 -4.04
N THR A 53 8.86 -1.65 -3.40
CA THR A 53 7.58 -1.48 -4.09
C THR A 53 7.22 -0.01 -4.28
N SER A 54 8.02 0.91 -3.75
CA SER A 54 7.73 2.34 -3.68
C SER A 54 6.34 2.62 -3.10
N GLU A 55 6.08 2.12 -1.91
CA GLU A 55 4.78 2.25 -1.21
C GLU A 55 4.99 2.75 0.23
N VAL A 56 4.15 3.69 0.67
CA VAL A 56 4.00 4.06 2.08
C VAL A 56 2.97 3.14 2.71
N LEU A 57 3.39 2.37 3.71
CA LEU A 57 2.57 1.43 4.46
C LEU A 57 2.17 2.07 5.79
N TRP A 58 0.87 2.20 6.02
CA TRP A 58 0.31 2.61 7.30
C TRP A 58 -0.41 1.43 7.95
N SER A 59 0.17 0.88 9.02
CA SER A 59 -0.33 -0.29 9.73
C SER A 59 -0.96 0.09 11.07
N ILE A 60 -2.20 -0.36 11.28
CA ILE A 60 -2.96 -0.21 12.53
C ILE A 60 -3.42 -1.59 12.98
N ASP A 61 -2.99 -2.01 14.16
CA ASP A 61 -3.28 -3.35 14.68
C ASP A 61 -4.75 -3.51 15.11
N ASP A 62 -5.32 -2.51 15.77
CA ASP A 62 -6.71 -2.51 16.23
C ASP A 62 -7.37 -1.13 16.05
N LEU A 63 -8.46 -1.12 15.30
CA LEU A 63 -9.27 0.06 15.03
C LEU A 63 -10.75 -0.20 15.37
N PRO A 64 -11.29 0.40 16.44
CA PRO A 64 -12.67 0.19 16.85
C PRO A 64 -13.66 0.90 15.93
N GLY A 65 -14.87 0.34 15.80
CA GLY A 65 -15.95 0.87 14.95
C GLY A 65 -16.68 2.11 15.47
N SER A 66 -16.03 3.02 16.20
CA SER A 66 -16.64 4.31 16.46
C SER A 66 -16.64 5.14 15.16
N LYS A 67 -17.45 6.20 15.04
CA LYS A 67 -17.25 7.21 13.97
C LYS A 67 -15.97 8.02 14.22
N LYS A 68 -14.86 7.33 14.51
CA LYS A 68 -13.55 7.89 14.77
C LYS A 68 -12.88 8.03 13.41
N THR A 69 -12.54 9.26 13.09
CA THR A 69 -11.62 9.55 12.00
C THR A 69 -10.22 9.50 12.59
N VAL A 70 -9.35 8.69 12.00
CA VAL A 70 -7.92 8.66 12.30
C VAL A 70 -7.16 9.27 11.14
N ARG A 71 -6.16 10.08 11.43
CA ARG A 71 -5.36 10.79 10.41
C ARG A 71 -3.91 10.36 10.40
N MET A 72 -3.34 10.42 9.21
CA MET A 72 -1.92 10.25 8.94
C MET A 72 -1.45 11.36 8.00
N MET A 73 -0.28 11.92 8.30
CA MET A 73 0.41 12.89 7.48
C MET A 73 1.75 12.29 7.07
N ALA A 74 2.05 12.40 5.78
CA ALA A 74 3.34 12.06 5.19
C ALA A 74 3.79 13.28 4.41
N GLU A 75 5.03 13.67 4.64
CA GLU A 75 5.71 14.74 3.92
C GLU A 75 6.93 14.16 3.25
N LEU A 76 7.14 14.55 2.00
CA LEU A 76 8.24 14.12 1.17
C LEU A 76 8.98 15.36 0.72
N GLN A 77 10.28 15.42 0.97
CA GLN A 77 11.11 16.49 0.42
C GLN A 77 11.38 16.22 -1.07
N LEU A 78 11.18 17.23 -1.90
CA LEU A 78 11.41 17.15 -3.34
C LEU A 78 12.63 18.01 -3.71
N GLU A 79 13.47 17.51 -4.60
CA GLU A 79 14.67 18.23 -5.05
C GLU A 79 14.36 19.32 -6.08
N ASN A 80 13.35 19.10 -6.92
CA ASN A 80 12.97 20.04 -7.97
C ASN A 80 11.46 20.04 -8.17
N CYS A 81 10.85 21.24 -8.06
CA CYS A 81 9.42 21.45 -8.24
C CYS A 81 9.09 22.37 -9.43
N ASN A 82 10.09 22.77 -10.24
CA ASN A 82 9.95 23.90 -11.16
C ASN A 82 9.06 23.64 -12.39
N ASN A 83 8.72 22.38 -12.69
CA ASN A 83 7.95 21.98 -13.89
C ASN A 83 6.73 21.09 -13.57
N ILE A 84 6.11 21.26 -12.40
CA ILE A 84 4.96 20.43 -12.02
C ILE A 84 3.67 21.04 -12.59
N ASP A 85 3.34 20.67 -13.83
CA ASP A 85 2.03 20.98 -14.40
C ASP A 85 0.97 19.95 -13.96
N PRO A 86 -0.24 20.39 -13.57
CA PRO A 86 -1.31 19.48 -13.15
C PRO A 86 -1.75 18.53 -14.28
N GLN A 87 -1.59 18.95 -15.54
CA GLN A 87 -1.83 18.10 -16.71
C GLN A 87 -0.79 16.98 -16.84
N MET A 88 0.48 17.26 -16.54
CA MET A 88 1.55 16.26 -16.52
C MET A 88 1.29 15.21 -15.43
N ILE A 89 0.94 15.65 -14.22
CA ILE A 89 0.57 14.74 -13.12
C ILE A 89 -0.60 13.86 -13.53
N GLN A 90 -1.64 14.44 -14.12
CA GLN A 90 -2.81 13.70 -14.57
C GLN A 90 -2.45 12.66 -15.65
N ALA A 91 -1.57 13.01 -16.59
CA ALA A 91 -1.11 12.09 -17.63
C ALA A 91 -0.32 10.91 -17.06
N VAL A 92 0.56 11.17 -16.07
CA VAL A 92 1.32 10.14 -15.36
C VAL A 92 0.41 9.24 -14.52
N LEU A 93 -0.54 9.81 -13.77
CA LEU A 93 -1.52 9.07 -12.96
C LEU A 93 -2.51 8.26 -13.81
N ALA A 94 -2.79 8.68 -15.04
CA ALA A 94 -3.67 7.99 -15.97
C ALA A 94 -3.01 6.78 -16.66
N HIS A 95 -1.74 6.47 -16.38
CA HIS A 95 -0.98 5.43 -17.10
C HIS A 95 -0.94 5.65 -18.62
N ASN A 96 -1.00 6.91 -19.07
CA ASN A 96 -0.91 7.24 -20.50
C ASN A 96 0.53 7.43 -21.00
N LEU A 97 1.50 7.50 -20.08
CA LEU A 97 2.90 7.32 -20.45
C LEU A 97 3.10 5.82 -20.70
N LYS A 98 3.12 5.44 -21.97
CA LYS A 98 3.85 4.23 -22.37
C LYS A 98 5.24 4.38 -21.74
N SER A 99 5.65 3.41 -20.94
CA SER A 99 7.08 3.20 -20.74
C SER A 99 7.64 3.01 -22.14
N GLU A 100 8.17 4.09 -22.73
CA GLU A 100 9.30 3.91 -23.63
C GLU A 100 10.31 3.20 -22.75
N MET A 101 10.42 1.90 -22.97
CA MET A 101 11.47 1.08 -22.44
C MET A 101 12.74 1.69 -23.01
N GLY A 102 13.25 2.71 -22.32
CA GLY A 102 14.45 3.42 -22.71
C GLY A 102 15.50 2.36 -22.93
N GLU A 103 16.08 2.36 -24.13
CA GLU A 103 17.20 1.51 -24.49
C GLU A 103 18.17 1.49 -23.31
N GLU A 104 18.34 0.32 -22.72
CA GLU A 104 19.24 0.12 -21.61
C GLU A 104 20.63 0.49 -22.12
N ALA A 105 21.14 1.65 -21.73
CA ALA A 105 22.57 1.89 -21.82
C ALA A 105 23.21 0.79 -20.99
N GLU A 106 23.83 -0.18 -21.65
CA GLU A 106 24.63 -1.23 -21.01
C GLU A 106 25.61 -0.55 -20.06
N GLU A 107 25.32 -0.62 -18.76
CA GLU A 107 26.23 -0.14 -17.73
C GLU A 107 27.50 -0.99 -17.91
N SER A 108 28.62 -0.34 -18.22
CA SER A 108 29.85 -1.08 -18.56
C SER A 108 30.15 -2.09 -17.46
N THR A 109 30.47 -3.34 -17.81
CA THR A 109 30.73 -4.44 -16.85
C THR A 109 31.73 -4.06 -15.77
N LEU A 110 32.66 -3.15 -16.09
CA LEU A 110 33.64 -2.58 -15.17
C LEU A 110 33.00 -1.70 -14.08
N ALA A 111 31.98 -0.90 -14.41
CA ALA A 111 31.24 -0.08 -13.46
C ALA A 111 30.41 -0.92 -12.48
N GLU A 112 29.81 -2.02 -12.94
CA GLU A 112 29.12 -2.98 -12.07
C GLU A 112 30.08 -3.64 -11.08
N LEU A 113 31.28 -4.03 -11.55
CA LEU A 113 32.33 -4.60 -10.71
C LEU A 113 32.85 -3.58 -9.69
N ASP A 114 33.13 -2.34 -10.09
CA ASP A 114 33.60 -1.28 -9.17
C ASP A 114 32.57 -1.02 -8.05
N LYS A 115 31.28 -1.00 -8.40
CA LYS A 115 30.17 -0.91 -7.43
C LYS A 115 30.11 -2.14 -6.52
N TYR A 116 30.28 -3.34 -7.08
CA TYR A 116 30.27 -4.60 -6.32
C TYR A 116 31.49 -4.75 -5.40
N TYR A 117 32.64 -4.15 -5.74
CA TYR A 117 33.84 -4.20 -4.92
C TYR A 117 34.02 -2.96 -4.04
N GLY A 118 33.20 -1.91 -4.22
CA GLY A 118 33.27 -0.69 -3.41
C GLY A 118 34.55 0.10 -3.64
N VAL A 119 35.13 -0.03 -4.84
CA VAL A 119 36.30 0.72 -5.25
C VAL A 119 35.89 2.20 -5.32
N HIS A 120 36.76 3.12 -4.89
CA HIS A 120 36.49 4.57 -4.75
C HIS A 120 35.58 5.01 -3.58
N GLY A 121 35.31 4.15 -2.59
CA GLY A 121 34.57 4.57 -1.40
C GLY A 121 33.09 4.88 -1.69
N VAL A 122 32.56 4.35 -2.79
CA VAL A 122 31.15 4.46 -3.15
C VAL A 122 30.33 3.67 -2.14
N ASN A 123 29.46 4.35 -1.39
CA ASN A 123 28.50 3.70 -0.50
C ASN A 123 27.57 2.80 -1.32
N ARG A 124 27.57 1.50 -1.02
CA ARG A 124 26.68 0.52 -1.63
C ARG A 124 25.27 0.66 -1.05
N SER A 125 24.53 1.67 -1.45
CA SER A 125 23.10 1.67 -1.15
C SER A 125 22.36 0.83 -2.17
N ALA A 126 21.64 -0.19 -1.66
CA ALA A 126 20.68 -0.94 -2.45
C ALA A 126 19.52 -0.04 -2.93
N PHE A 127 19.38 1.17 -2.37
CA PHE A 127 18.31 2.11 -2.65
C PHE A 127 18.15 2.40 -4.15
N GLY A 128 19.23 2.73 -4.85
CA GLY A 128 19.16 3.08 -6.27
C GLY A 128 18.70 1.90 -7.15
N GLU A 129 19.17 0.69 -6.85
CA GLU A 129 18.80 -0.52 -7.58
C GLU A 129 17.35 -0.93 -7.30
N LEU A 130 16.94 -0.88 -6.02
CA LEU A 130 15.58 -1.17 -5.58
C LEU A 130 14.58 -0.15 -6.16
N HIS A 131 14.96 1.13 -6.22
CA HIS A 131 14.13 2.16 -6.85
C HIS A 131 14.02 1.98 -8.37
N LYS A 132 15.10 1.60 -9.06
CA LYS A 132 15.08 1.24 -10.49
C LYS A 132 14.15 0.04 -10.74
N ARG A 133 14.23 -0.99 -9.89
CA ARG A 133 13.32 -2.14 -9.94
C ARG A 133 11.87 -1.74 -9.70
N ALA A 134 11.61 -0.87 -8.71
CA ALA A 134 10.28 -0.39 -8.40
C ALA A 134 9.64 0.30 -9.62
N ARG A 135 10.40 1.13 -10.37
CA ARG A 135 9.94 1.77 -11.62
C ARG A 135 9.46 0.78 -12.67
N GLY A 136 10.19 -0.32 -12.87
CA GLY A 136 9.82 -1.37 -13.83
C GLY A 136 8.60 -2.20 -13.41
N THR A 137 8.39 -2.37 -12.11
CA THR A 137 7.26 -3.14 -11.56
C THR A 137 6.01 -2.31 -11.25
N PHE A 138 6.06 -0.99 -11.44
CA PHE A 138 4.98 -0.10 -11.02
C PHE A 138 3.77 -0.19 -11.96
N VAL A 139 2.71 -0.89 -11.54
CA VAL A 139 1.52 -1.17 -12.36
C VAL A 139 0.36 -0.18 -12.13
N SER A 140 0.21 0.37 -10.92
CA SER A 140 -0.94 1.22 -10.58
C SER A 140 -0.64 2.22 -9.45
N ASN A 141 -1.26 3.41 -9.54
CA ASN A 141 -1.28 4.45 -8.50
C ASN A 141 -2.46 4.32 -7.51
N ASP A 142 -3.10 3.15 -7.44
CA ASP A 142 -4.23 2.94 -6.52
C ASP A 142 -3.77 2.70 -5.08
N ILE A 143 -4.34 3.45 -4.13
CA ILE A 143 -4.21 3.15 -2.70
C ILE A 143 -4.93 1.84 -2.42
N ARG A 144 -4.27 0.91 -1.75
CA ARG A 144 -4.81 -0.41 -1.39
C ARG A 144 -5.05 -0.49 0.11
N VAL A 145 -6.16 -1.11 0.51
CA VAL A 145 -6.47 -1.32 1.93
C VAL A 145 -6.65 -2.81 2.22
N GLY A 146 -5.86 -3.31 3.17
CA GLY A 146 -5.92 -4.63 3.79
C GLY A 146 -6.52 -4.55 5.19
N PHE A 147 -7.42 -5.45 5.58
CA PHE A 147 -8.01 -5.48 6.92
C PHE A 147 -8.81 -6.76 7.19
N GLU A 148 -9.10 -6.98 8.47
CA GLU A 148 -9.97 -8.05 8.95
C GLU A 148 -10.97 -7.53 10.00
N ILE A 149 -12.26 -7.83 9.87
CA ILE A 149 -13.30 -7.52 10.85
C ILE A 149 -14.00 -8.82 11.28
N PRO A 150 -13.64 -9.36 12.46
CA PRO A 150 -14.33 -10.48 13.10
C PRO A 150 -15.82 -10.20 13.34
N LEU A 151 -16.64 -11.24 13.25
CA LEU A 151 -18.06 -11.23 13.65
C LEU A 151 -18.93 -10.22 12.90
N MET A 152 -18.47 -9.76 11.74
CA MET A 152 -19.21 -8.88 10.84
C MET A 152 -19.48 -9.61 9.53
N THR A 153 -20.65 -9.34 8.94
CA THR A 153 -20.98 -9.72 7.57
C THR A 153 -21.27 -8.46 6.76
N TYR A 154 -20.55 -8.27 5.66
CA TYR A 154 -20.78 -7.12 4.78
C TYR A 154 -22.01 -7.32 3.88
N SER A 155 -22.19 -8.54 3.34
CA SER A 155 -23.31 -8.90 2.46
C SER A 155 -24.66 -9.05 3.18
N GLY A 156 -24.68 -8.98 4.50
CA GLY A 156 -25.87 -9.29 5.31
C GLY A 156 -26.21 -10.78 5.41
N LEU A 157 -25.38 -11.66 4.83
CA LEU A 157 -25.57 -13.11 4.91
C LEU A 157 -25.62 -13.57 6.38
N ARG A 158 -26.60 -14.41 6.69
CA ARG A 158 -26.78 -15.01 8.03
C ARG A 158 -27.26 -16.44 7.89
N VAL A 159 -26.51 -17.37 8.47
CA VAL A 159 -26.94 -18.76 8.70
C VAL A 159 -28.09 -18.74 9.71
N THR A 160 -29.25 -19.23 9.28
CA THR A 160 -30.46 -19.32 10.10
C THR A 160 -30.59 -20.67 10.78
N TYR A 161 -30.30 -21.76 10.07
CA TYR A 161 -30.29 -23.11 10.62
C TYR A 161 -29.16 -23.95 9.99
N LEU A 162 -28.65 -24.90 10.78
CA LEU A 162 -27.76 -25.96 10.34
C LEU A 162 -28.30 -27.25 10.94
N ARG A 163 -28.80 -28.14 10.08
CA ARG A 163 -29.36 -29.44 10.47
C ARG A 163 -28.34 -30.53 10.15
N VAL A 164 -28.07 -31.38 11.13
CA VAL A 164 -27.24 -32.57 10.98
C VAL A 164 -28.15 -33.76 11.29
N ASP A 165 -28.37 -34.61 10.29
CA ASP A 165 -29.09 -35.87 10.45
C ASP A 165 -28.06 -37.01 10.40
N GLU A 166 -28.00 -37.81 11.46
CA GLU A 166 -27.13 -38.99 11.58
C GLU A 166 -27.97 -40.19 12.00
N ASP A 167 -28.18 -41.11 11.07
CA ASP A 167 -29.18 -42.17 11.23
C ASP A 167 -28.69 -43.35 12.06
N VAL A 168 -27.39 -43.65 12.01
CA VAL A 168 -26.83 -44.89 12.58
C VAL A 168 -26.48 -44.70 14.05
N LEU A 169 -25.61 -43.75 14.33
CA LEU A 169 -25.04 -43.55 15.66
C LEU A 169 -25.82 -42.53 16.49
N LYS A 170 -26.70 -41.75 15.85
CA LYS A 170 -27.57 -40.72 16.48
C LYS A 170 -26.82 -39.79 17.43
N TYR A 171 -25.56 -39.49 17.14
CA TYR A 171 -24.77 -38.61 18.00
C TYR A 171 -25.29 -37.17 17.91
N THR A 172 -25.18 -36.45 19.03
CA THR A 172 -25.50 -35.02 19.07
C THR A 172 -24.33 -34.20 18.53
N CYS A 173 -24.64 -33.08 17.87
CA CYS A 173 -23.63 -32.14 17.39
C CYS A 173 -23.88 -30.74 17.95
N PHE A 174 -22.80 -29.97 18.11
CA PHE A 174 -22.83 -28.58 18.56
C PHE A 174 -22.27 -27.69 17.46
N PRO A 175 -23.09 -27.29 16.46
CA PRO A 175 -22.60 -26.51 15.34
C PRO A 175 -22.20 -25.10 15.78
N TRP A 176 -21.04 -24.63 15.33
CA TRP A 176 -20.58 -23.27 15.53
C TRP A 176 -20.44 -22.54 14.19
N VAL A 177 -20.75 -21.25 14.19
CA VAL A 177 -20.57 -20.38 13.02
C VAL A 177 -19.83 -19.12 13.46
N ARG A 178 -18.81 -18.75 12.70
CA ARG A 178 -18.09 -17.49 12.86
C ARG A 178 -18.04 -16.77 11.52
N TYR A 179 -18.36 -15.49 11.55
CA TYR A 179 -18.19 -14.61 10.39
C TYR A 179 -16.86 -13.87 10.47
N LEU A 180 -16.25 -13.66 9.31
CA LEU A 180 -15.05 -12.86 9.14
C LEU A 180 -15.19 -12.07 7.83
N THR A 181 -15.21 -10.75 7.92
CA THR A 181 -15.05 -9.89 6.75
C THR A 181 -13.56 -9.62 6.61
N GLN A 182 -12.94 -10.08 5.54
CA GLN A 182 -11.54 -9.81 5.26
C GLN A 182 -11.39 -9.35 3.80
N THR A 183 -10.32 -8.64 3.53
CA THR A 183 -9.90 -8.32 2.17
C THR A 183 -8.67 -9.15 1.81
N SER A 184 -8.69 -9.79 0.64
CA SER A 184 -7.57 -10.57 0.13
C SER A 184 -6.59 -9.63 -0.57
N ILE A 185 -5.41 -9.42 -0.01
CA ILE A 185 -4.26 -8.92 -0.78
C ILE A 185 -3.70 -10.14 -1.54
N SER A 186 -4.42 -10.64 -2.53
CA SER A 186 -3.92 -11.72 -3.38
C SER A 186 -2.81 -11.19 -4.28
N GLN A 187 -1.64 -11.84 -4.27
CA GLN A 187 -0.51 -11.52 -5.14
C GLN A 187 -0.80 -11.81 -6.62
N GLN A 188 -1.89 -12.54 -6.92
CA GLN A 188 -2.39 -12.77 -8.27
C GLN A 188 -3.48 -11.75 -8.61
N ASN A 189 -3.39 -11.22 -9.82
CA ASN A 189 -4.00 -10.00 -10.39
C ASN A 189 -5.56 -9.94 -10.41
N THR A 190 -6.27 -10.77 -9.66
CA THR A 190 -7.75 -10.79 -9.60
C THR A 190 -8.29 -9.90 -8.47
N MET A 191 -8.16 -8.60 -8.70
CA MET A 191 -9.05 -7.47 -8.39
C MET A 191 -10.19 -7.53 -7.33
N SER A 192 -10.09 -8.27 -6.23
CA SER A 192 -10.99 -8.08 -5.07
C SER A 192 -10.25 -7.46 -3.88
N GLY A 193 -9.76 -6.24 -4.07
CA GLY A 193 -9.17 -5.43 -3.00
C GLY A 193 -9.79 -4.03 -2.99
N TYR A 194 -9.96 -3.45 -1.82
CA TYR A 194 -10.39 -2.06 -1.67
C TYR A 194 -9.32 -1.14 -2.24
N ARG A 195 -9.63 -0.52 -3.37
CA ARG A 195 -8.72 0.34 -4.13
C ARG A 195 -9.30 1.73 -4.31
N PHE A 196 -8.47 2.73 -4.08
CA PHE A 196 -8.84 4.13 -4.20
C PHE A 196 -7.87 4.82 -5.14
N ARG A 197 -8.38 5.35 -6.25
CA ARG A 197 -7.57 6.05 -7.24
C ARG A 197 -7.15 7.41 -6.70
N MET A 198 -5.86 7.74 -6.83
CA MET A 198 -5.37 9.07 -6.51
C MET A 198 -5.64 10.06 -7.66
N GLY A 199 -5.93 11.30 -7.31
CA GLY A 199 -6.11 12.39 -8.26
C GLY A 199 -5.01 13.46 -8.12
N PRO A 200 -4.99 14.47 -9.00
CA PRO A 200 -4.01 15.54 -8.94
C PRO A 200 -4.17 16.38 -7.66
N GLY A 201 -5.40 16.56 -7.17
CA GLY A 201 -5.68 17.23 -5.88
C GLY A 201 -5.36 16.38 -4.64
N SER A 202 -4.84 15.16 -4.80
CA SER A 202 -4.34 14.36 -3.66
C SER A 202 -2.97 14.83 -3.18
N PHE A 203 -2.28 15.65 -3.97
CA PHE A 203 -0.97 16.21 -3.67
C PHE A 203 -1.09 17.73 -3.49
N GLU A 204 -0.39 18.25 -2.50
CA GLU A 204 -0.27 19.67 -2.22
C GLU A 204 1.22 19.95 -2.05
N VAL A 205 1.74 20.90 -2.82
CA VAL A 205 3.12 21.38 -2.66
C VAL A 205 3.07 22.45 -1.58
N VAL A 206 3.71 22.16 -0.45
CA VAL A 206 3.81 23.06 0.71
C VAL A 206 5.12 23.81 0.66
#